data_AF-A0A1I2EEG5-F1
#
_entry.id   AF-A0A1I2EEG5-F1
#
_cell.length_a   1.000
_cell.length_b   1.000
_cell.length_c   1.000
_cell.angle_alpha   90.00
_cell.angle_beta   90.00
_cell.angle_gamma   90.00
#
_symmetry.space_group_name_H-M   'P 1'
#
loop_
_entity.id
_entity.type
_entity.pdbx_description
1 polymer ?
#
loop_
_entity_poly.entity_id
_entity_poly.type
_entity_poly.pdbx_seq_one_letter_code
_entity_poly.pdbx_strand_id
1 'polypeptide(L)'
;MNFRITWLCLLLSFIILEGASCNSSDNQLPHGNAIDSAADNNSEMENIEKPDDADTSIPTTHFPEFLDKKYALDPVEEQNIHAEFDVVESNSSNRTIKTSSIHLKELNIDYTYTYFKAADSGIAEINVNGEKRTFVNGDGKDTRDYGDLDLNQGLTFYTIAGEKYLLISCSPIGAQSWFSTIIYGMLIKVSDSNNVMLLSTFSFPEDPYLTGDFYIRQDRFNGKVFALIASPATFDVHSYPDNIFLTIKELHL
;
A
#
# COMPACT_ATOMS: atom_id res chain seq x y z
N MET A 1 -46.08 28.88 9.28
CA MET A 1 -45.63 30.15 8.68
C MET A 1 -44.76 30.88 9.68
N ASN A 2 -43.44 30.90 9.47
CA ASN A 2 -42.57 32.07 9.69
C ASN A 2 -41.15 31.73 9.23
N PHE A 3 -40.69 32.56 8.30
CA PHE A 3 -39.38 32.59 7.64
C PHE A 3 -38.33 33.31 8.49
N ARG A 4 -37.05 32.95 8.30
CA ARG A 4 -35.77 33.72 8.40
C ARG A 4 -34.65 32.69 8.62
N ILE A 5 -33.74 32.32 7.72
CA ILE A 5 -32.85 33.01 6.75
C ILE A 5 -31.95 34.09 7.38
N THR A 6 -30.66 34.00 7.02
CA THR A 6 -29.52 34.96 7.08
C THR A 6 -28.69 35.00 8.38
N TRP A 7 -27.34 34.96 8.46
CA TRP A 7 -26.14 35.10 7.56
C TRP A 7 -25.00 34.25 8.19
N LEU A 8 -24.14 33.49 7.49
CA LEU A 8 -22.95 33.83 6.67
C LEU A 8 -21.94 34.79 7.33
N CYS A 9 -20.80 34.25 7.81
CA CYS A 9 -19.53 34.99 7.94
C CYS A 9 -18.36 34.08 7.50
N LEU A 10 -17.76 34.45 6.38
CA LEU A 10 -16.41 34.09 5.94
C LEU A 10 -15.37 34.55 6.97
N LEU A 11 -14.30 33.78 7.15
CA LEU A 11 -12.96 34.35 7.39
C LEU A 11 -11.89 33.40 6.84
N LEU A 12 -11.33 33.82 5.70
CA LEU A 12 -10.05 33.37 5.17
C LEU A 12 -8.94 33.78 6.13
N SER A 13 -7.99 32.88 6.37
CA SER A 13 -6.65 33.24 6.84
C SER A 13 -5.63 32.69 5.84
N PHE A 14 -5.15 33.59 4.98
CA PHE A 14 -3.90 33.44 4.25
C PHE A 14 -2.75 33.49 5.25
N ILE A 15 -1.82 32.53 5.18
CA ILE A 15 -0.45 32.74 5.65
C ILE A 15 0.45 32.66 4.42
N ILE A 16 0.93 33.85 4.06
CA ILE A 16 2.05 34.09 3.15
C ILE A 16 3.32 33.90 4.00
N LEU A 17 4.23 33.04 3.55
CA LEU A 17 5.62 33.09 3.97
C LEU A 17 6.46 33.31 2.70
N GLU A 18 6.86 34.56 2.48
CA GLU A 18 7.92 34.94 1.56
C GLU A 18 9.29 34.75 2.25
N GLY A 19 10.29 34.36 1.44
CA GLY A 19 11.63 34.91 1.58
C GLY A 19 12.74 33.94 1.98
N ALA A 20 13.38 33.32 0.99
CA ALA A 20 14.84 33.32 0.91
C ALA A 20 15.28 33.13 -0.56
N SER A 21 15.91 34.17 -1.08
CA SER A 21 16.45 34.33 -2.42
C SER A 21 17.80 33.62 -2.57
N CYS A 22 18.03 33.15 -3.80
CA CYS A 22 19.25 32.81 -4.52
C CYS A 22 20.62 33.01 -3.85
N ASN A 23 21.50 32.01 -4.04
CA ASN A 23 22.77 32.25 -4.75
C ASN A 23 23.28 30.96 -5.40
N SER A 24 23.29 30.97 -6.73
CA SER A 24 24.09 30.09 -7.57
C SER A 24 25.54 30.58 -7.56
N SER A 25 26.47 29.73 -7.14
CA SER A 25 27.88 29.91 -7.45
C SER A 25 28.38 28.66 -8.16
N ASP A 26 28.51 28.80 -9.48
CA ASP A 26 29.38 28.00 -10.30
C ASP A 26 30.77 27.95 -9.66
N ASN A 27 31.25 26.74 -9.38
CA ASN A 27 32.67 26.51 -9.17
C ASN A 27 33.10 25.40 -10.12
N GLN A 28 33.68 25.84 -11.24
CA GLN A 28 34.44 25.03 -12.15
C GLN A 28 35.58 24.35 -11.39
N LEU A 29 35.62 23.02 -11.43
CA LEU A 29 36.81 22.27 -11.02
C LEU A 29 37.84 22.28 -12.17
N PRO A 30 39.12 22.52 -11.88
CA PRO A 30 40.16 22.55 -12.90
C PRO A 30 40.54 21.13 -13.35
N HIS A 31 40.67 20.99 -14.67
CA HIS A 31 41.36 19.88 -15.31
C HIS A 31 42.79 19.75 -14.77
N GLY A 32 43.06 18.64 -14.07
CA GLY A 32 44.39 18.24 -13.61
C GLY A 32 44.84 16.97 -14.34
N ASN A 33 46.04 17.04 -14.89
CA ASN A 33 46.67 16.08 -15.79
C ASN A 33 46.82 14.65 -15.26
N ALA A 34 46.76 13.72 -16.21
CA ALA A 34 47.25 12.36 -16.11
C ALA A 34 48.74 12.32 -15.71
N ILE A 35 49.06 11.50 -14.71
CA ILE A 35 50.39 10.93 -14.49
C ILE A 35 50.21 9.45 -14.18
N ASP A 36 50.78 8.62 -15.05
CA ASP A 36 51.06 7.21 -14.84
C ASP A 36 51.85 6.97 -13.55
N SER A 37 51.40 6.04 -12.73
CA SER A 37 52.31 5.21 -11.96
C SER A 37 51.65 3.88 -11.58
N ALA A 38 52.11 2.84 -12.27
CA ALA A 38 51.97 1.46 -11.86
C ALA A 38 52.64 1.25 -10.48
N ALA A 39 51.90 0.66 -9.55
CA ALA A 39 52.47 -0.06 -8.42
C ALA A 39 51.48 -1.16 -8.01
N ASP A 40 51.84 -2.37 -8.41
CA ASP A 40 51.43 -3.65 -7.83
C ASP A 40 51.30 -3.54 -6.31
N ASN A 41 50.12 -3.87 -5.79
CA ASN A 41 49.95 -4.39 -4.45
C ASN A 41 48.75 -5.34 -4.49
N ASN A 42 49.05 -6.60 -4.84
CA ASN A 42 48.24 -7.75 -4.49
C ASN A 42 48.08 -7.79 -2.97
N SER A 43 47.03 -7.16 -2.44
CA SER A 43 46.43 -7.58 -1.18
C SER A 43 45.36 -8.61 -1.51
N GLU A 44 45.60 -9.84 -1.08
CA GLU A 44 44.64 -10.93 -1.06
C GLU A 44 43.29 -10.42 -0.53
N MET A 45 42.37 -10.09 -1.44
CA MET A 45 40.95 -10.12 -1.12
C MET A 45 40.64 -11.60 -0.93
N GLU A 46 40.51 -12.00 0.33
CA GLU A 46 39.80 -13.21 0.68
C GLU A 46 38.56 -13.29 -0.21
N ASN A 47 38.47 -14.38 -0.99
CA ASN A 47 37.22 -14.82 -1.57
C ASN A 47 36.27 -15.03 -0.40
N ILE A 48 35.53 -13.98 -0.03
CA ILE A 48 34.29 -14.15 0.70
C ILE A 48 33.41 -14.91 -0.28
N GLU A 49 33.34 -16.23 -0.09
CA GLU A 49 32.31 -17.06 -0.70
C GLU A 49 30.99 -16.32 -0.49
N LYS A 50 30.40 -15.84 -1.58
CA LYS A 50 29.01 -15.42 -1.56
C LYS A 50 28.23 -16.61 -0.98
N PRO A 51 27.36 -16.40 0.02
CA PRO A 51 26.53 -17.49 0.51
C PRO A 51 25.81 -18.11 -0.69
N ASP A 52 25.91 -19.43 -0.78
CA ASP A 52 25.32 -20.30 -1.81
C ASP A 52 23.77 -20.37 -1.69
N ASP A 53 23.16 -19.27 -1.25
CA ASP A 53 21.72 -19.08 -1.18
C ASP A 53 21.23 -18.66 -2.57
N ALA A 54 21.42 -19.55 -3.55
CA ALA A 54 20.82 -19.41 -4.86
C ALA A 54 19.31 -19.20 -4.68
N ASP A 55 18.82 -18.12 -5.28
CA ASP A 55 17.42 -17.72 -5.42
C ASP A 55 16.51 -18.95 -5.52
N THR A 56 15.94 -19.36 -4.38
CA THR A 56 14.96 -20.43 -4.39
C THR A 56 13.66 -19.80 -4.88
N SER A 57 13.45 -19.80 -6.19
CA SER A 57 12.14 -19.51 -6.75
C SER A 57 11.20 -20.64 -6.32
N ILE A 58 10.13 -20.26 -5.63
CA ILE A 58 9.13 -21.21 -5.14
C ILE A 58 7.92 -21.07 -6.06
N PRO A 59 7.47 -22.15 -6.72
CA PRO A 59 6.22 -22.13 -7.45
C PRO A 59 5.09 -21.64 -6.54
N THR A 60 4.25 -20.72 -7.04
CA THR A 60 3.10 -20.16 -6.29
C THR A 60 2.22 -21.26 -5.69
N THR A 61 2.08 -22.39 -6.37
CA THR A 61 1.31 -23.57 -5.91
C THR A 61 1.89 -24.24 -4.66
N HIS A 62 3.19 -24.13 -4.41
CA HIS A 62 3.87 -24.67 -3.22
C HIS A 62 4.12 -23.60 -2.15
N PHE A 63 3.73 -22.35 -2.42
CA PHE A 63 3.95 -21.23 -1.52
C PHE A 63 3.29 -21.41 -0.15
N PRO A 64 2.04 -21.90 -0.04
CA PRO A 64 1.44 -22.18 1.27
C PRO A 64 2.27 -23.17 2.11
N GLU A 65 2.72 -24.28 1.51
CA GLU A 65 3.55 -25.28 2.21
C GLU A 65 4.89 -24.71 2.67
N PHE A 66 5.50 -23.83 1.86
CA PHE A 66 6.71 -23.13 2.23
C PHE A 66 6.51 -22.22 3.46
N LEU A 67 5.42 -21.45 3.48
CA LEU A 67 5.10 -20.57 4.59
C LEU A 67 4.95 -21.34 5.90
N ASP A 68 4.20 -22.45 5.86
CA ASP A 68 3.96 -23.31 7.01
C ASP A 68 5.27 -23.90 7.55
N LYS A 69 6.14 -24.38 6.65
CA LYS A 69 7.45 -24.95 7.02
C LYS A 69 8.42 -23.92 7.58
N LYS A 70 8.44 -22.71 7.02
CA LYS A 70 9.45 -21.69 7.36
C LYS A 70 9.08 -20.85 8.58
N TYR A 71 7.80 -20.50 8.73
CA TYR A 71 7.36 -19.51 9.72
C TYR A 71 6.50 -20.09 10.86
N ALA A 72 6.16 -21.39 10.82
CA ALA A 72 5.32 -22.04 11.84
C ALA A 72 4.01 -21.27 12.11
N LEU A 73 3.41 -20.74 11.05
CA LEU A 73 2.17 -19.99 11.11
C LEU A 73 1.00 -20.91 10.75
N ASP A 74 -0.07 -20.85 11.53
CA ASP A 74 -1.29 -21.59 11.28
C ASP A 74 -2.23 -20.80 10.36
N PRO A 75 -2.99 -21.49 9.48
CA PRO A 75 -4.04 -20.85 8.71
C PRO A 75 -5.15 -20.35 9.64
N VAL A 76 -5.72 -19.19 9.29
CA VAL A 76 -6.98 -18.71 9.88
C VAL A 76 -8.14 -19.14 8.99
N GLU A 77 -9.34 -19.23 9.55
CA GLU A 77 -10.54 -19.54 8.76
C GLU A 77 -10.79 -18.40 7.75
N GLU A 78 -10.94 -18.75 6.48
CA GLU A 78 -11.17 -17.81 5.38
C GLU A 78 -12.41 -18.18 4.58
N GLN A 79 -13.14 -17.15 4.14
CA GLN A 79 -14.31 -17.30 3.28
C GLN A 79 -14.29 -16.22 2.21
N ASN A 80 -14.03 -16.62 0.96
CA ASN A 80 -14.18 -15.73 -0.19
C ASN A 80 -15.66 -15.35 -0.38
N ILE A 81 -15.91 -14.08 -0.63
CA ILE A 81 -17.25 -13.56 -0.86
C ILE A 81 -17.32 -12.84 -2.20
N HIS A 82 -18.50 -12.91 -2.80
CA HIS A 82 -18.84 -12.13 -3.98
C HIS A 82 -19.79 -11.01 -3.57
N ALA A 83 -19.52 -9.80 -4.01
CA ALA A 83 -20.34 -8.63 -3.76
C ALA A 83 -20.46 -7.81 -5.05
N GLU A 84 -21.54 -7.03 -5.13
CA GLU A 84 -21.66 -6.01 -6.16
C GLU A 84 -20.83 -4.79 -5.77
N PHE A 85 -20.21 -4.18 -6.78
CA PHE A 85 -19.39 -2.99 -6.66
C PHE A 85 -20.00 -1.88 -7.49
N ASP A 86 -20.27 -0.75 -6.85
CA ASP A 86 -20.72 0.44 -7.54
C ASP A 86 -19.55 1.42 -7.66
N VAL A 87 -19.30 1.94 -8.85
CA VAL A 87 -18.29 2.97 -9.08
C VAL A 87 -18.95 4.18 -9.70
N VAL A 88 -18.85 5.32 -9.02
CA VAL A 88 -19.33 6.61 -9.51
C VAL A 88 -18.15 7.55 -9.67
N GLU A 89 -17.95 8.05 -10.88
CA GLU A 89 -16.89 9.02 -11.19
C GLU A 89 -17.50 10.36 -11.62
N SER A 90 -16.94 11.44 -11.10
CA SER A 90 -17.25 12.80 -11.52
C SER A 90 -15.98 13.57 -11.84
N ASN A 91 -16.03 14.28 -12.97
CA ASN A 91 -14.90 15.02 -13.50
C ASN A 91 -15.22 16.51 -13.59
N SER A 92 -14.29 17.35 -13.14
CA SER A 92 -14.29 18.79 -13.40
C SER A 92 -12.97 19.22 -14.06
N SER A 93 -12.88 20.51 -14.36
CA SER A 93 -11.67 21.11 -14.94
C SER A 93 -10.42 20.95 -14.06
N ASN A 94 -10.58 20.91 -12.73
CA ASN A 94 -9.46 20.92 -11.78
C ASN A 94 -9.41 19.71 -10.84
N ARG A 95 -10.43 18.85 -10.83
CA ARG A 95 -10.44 17.65 -9.99
C ARG A 95 -11.19 16.49 -10.64
N THR A 96 -10.86 15.28 -10.19
CA THR A 96 -11.59 14.03 -10.46
C THR A 96 -11.95 13.43 -9.11
N ILE A 97 -13.21 13.02 -8.94
CA ILE A 97 -13.68 12.34 -7.73
C ILE A 97 -14.23 11.00 -8.16
N LYS A 98 -13.74 9.92 -7.58
CA LYS A 98 -14.17 8.56 -7.82
C LYS A 98 -14.58 7.95 -6.48
N THR A 99 -15.80 7.43 -6.41
CA THR A 99 -16.31 6.72 -5.24
C THR A 99 -16.60 5.27 -5.63
N SER A 100 -15.97 4.34 -4.94
CA SER A 100 -16.18 2.90 -5.03
C SER A 100 -16.95 2.42 -3.80
N SER A 101 -18.08 1.75 -4.00
CA SER A 101 -18.97 1.31 -2.93
C SER A 101 -19.12 -0.21 -2.91
N ILE A 102 -19.10 -0.79 -1.72
CA ILE A 102 -19.34 -2.22 -1.46
C ILE A 102 -20.49 -2.34 -0.47
N HIS A 103 -21.52 -3.10 -0.86
CA HIS A 103 -22.70 -3.33 -0.04
C HIS A 103 -22.78 -4.79 0.41
N LEU A 104 -22.50 -5.03 1.69
CA LEU A 104 -22.65 -6.31 2.37
C LEU A 104 -23.72 -6.18 3.46
N LYS A 105 -24.30 -7.32 3.87
CA LYS A 105 -25.34 -7.36 4.90
C LYS A 105 -24.95 -6.64 6.21
N GLU A 106 -23.68 -6.72 6.59
CA GLU A 106 -23.14 -6.22 7.86
C GLU A 106 -22.24 -4.97 7.68
N LEU A 107 -21.89 -4.64 6.43
CA LEU A 107 -20.93 -3.58 6.10
C LEU A 107 -21.35 -2.86 4.82
N ASN A 108 -21.45 -1.54 4.90
CA ASN A 108 -21.49 -0.66 3.73
C ASN A 108 -20.21 0.14 3.71
N ILE A 109 -19.47 0.08 2.62
CA ILE A 109 -18.15 0.68 2.52
C ILE A 109 -18.15 1.62 1.33
N ASP A 110 -17.84 2.89 1.56
CA ASP A 110 -17.65 3.89 0.51
C ASP A 110 -16.21 4.39 0.57
N TYR A 111 -15.42 4.06 -0.45
CA TYR A 111 -14.08 4.58 -0.64
C TYR A 111 -14.11 5.70 -1.67
N THR A 112 -13.70 6.90 -1.31
CA THR A 112 -13.68 8.06 -2.20
C THR A 112 -12.26 8.55 -2.40
N TYR A 113 -11.79 8.51 -3.64
CA TYR A 113 -10.56 9.14 -4.07
C TYR A 113 -10.85 10.47 -4.77
N THR A 114 -10.16 11.54 -4.34
CA THR A 114 -10.21 12.85 -5.01
C THR A 114 -8.82 13.22 -5.51
N TYR A 115 -8.68 13.29 -6.83
CA TYR A 115 -7.47 13.76 -7.50
C TYR A 115 -7.57 15.25 -7.84
N PHE A 116 -6.55 16.03 -7.48
CA PHE A 116 -6.42 17.45 -7.75
C PHE A 116 -5.41 17.69 -8.89
N LYS A 117 -5.93 17.88 -10.11
CA LYS A 117 -5.13 17.99 -11.35
C LYS A 117 -4.08 19.09 -11.32
N ALA A 118 -4.41 20.23 -10.69
CA ALA A 118 -3.51 21.38 -10.63
C ALA A 118 -2.32 21.19 -9.69
N ALA A 119 -2.45 20.30 -8.71
CA ALA A 119 -1.43 20.05 -7.69
C ALA A 119 -0.78 18.66 -7.84
N ASP A 120 -1.18 17.90 -8.85
CA ASP A 120 -0.76 16.51 -9.08
C ASP A 120 -0.74 15.69 -7.78
N SER A 121 -1.87 15.72 -7.07
CA SER A 121 -2.00 15.11 -5.74
C SER A 121 -3.39 14.53 -5.53
N GLY A 122 -3.50 13.58 -4.62
CA GLY A 122 -4.77 12.95 -4.27
C GLY A 122 -5.01 12.89 -2.77
N ILE A 123 -6.27 12.70 -2.40
CA ILE A 123 -6.69 12.33 -1.04
C ILE A 123 -7.72 11.21 -1.13
N ALA A 124 -7.56 10.21 -0.28
CA ALA A 124 -8.53 9.14 -0.10
C ALA A 124 -9.29 9.31 1.21
N GLU A 125 -10.57 8.96 1.19
CA GLU A 125 -11.44 8.87 2.35
C GLU A 125 -12.18 7.54 2.33
N ILE A 126 -12.42 6.95 3.49
CA ILE A 126 -13.25 5.76 3.62
C ILE A 126 -14.36 6.01 4.65
N ASN A 127 -15.58 5.64 4.27
CA ASN A 127 -16.71 5.57 5.17
C ASN A 127 -17.12 4.11 5.34
N VAL A 128 -17.34 3.68 6.57
CA VAL A 128 -17.87 2.35 6.89
C VAL A 128 -19.14 2.51 7.70
N ASN A 129 -20.23 1.95 7.17
CA ASN A 129 -21.59 2.11 7.69
C ASN A 129 -22.01 3.58 7.80
N GLY A 130 -21.60 4.40 6.84
CA GLY A 130 -21.91 5.84 6.77
C GLY A 130 -21.07 6.74 7.67
N GLU A 131 -20.11 6.19 8.42
CA GLU A 131 -19.21 6.97 9.27
C GLU A 131 -17.80 6.99 8.69
N LYS A 132 -17.20 8.17 8.65
CA LYS A 132 -15.80 8.36 8.22
C LYS A 132 -14.86 7.62 9.17
N ARG A 133 -13.94 6.82 8.62
CA ARG A 133 -12.95 6.06 9.40
C ARG A 133 -11.54 6.58 9.17
N THR A 134 -10.66 6.25 10.11
CA THR A 134 -9.24 6.55 10.04
C THR A 134 -8.50 5.36 9.45
N PHE A 135 -7.54 5.64 8.57
CA PHE A 135 -6.59 4.65 8.11
C PHE A 135 -5.49 4.45 9.15
N VAL A 136 -5.17 3.20 9.47
CA VAL A 136 -4.03 2.83 10.31
C VAL A 136 -3.08 1.91 9.56
N ASN A 137 -1.79 1.96 9.86
CA ASN A 137 -0.83 0.98 9.33
C ASN A 137 -0.89 -0.33 10.16
N GLY A 138 -0.10 -1.34 9.80
CA GLY A 138 -0.07 -2.62 10.53
C GLY A 138 0.42 -2.50 11.98
N ASP A 139 1.14 -1.43 12.32
CA ASP A 139 1.56 -1.11 13.69
C ASP A 139 0.46 -0.39 14.50
N GLY A 140 -0.73 -0.20 13.92
CA GLY A 140 -1.86 0.49 14.54
C GLY A 140 -1.73 2.02 14.59
N LYS A 141 -0.78 2.61 13.86
CA LYS A 141 -0.59 4.08 13.82
C LYS A 141 -1.41 4.70 12.71
N ASP A 142 -2.00 5.86 13.00
CA ASP A 142 -2.67 6.69 12.00
C ASP A 142 -1.78 6.93 10.79
N THR A 143 -2.35 6.74 9.62
CA THR A 143 -1.71 6.98 8.34
C THR A 143 -2.69 7.66 7.39
N ARG A 144 -2.18 8.07 6.23
CA ARG A 144 -3.01 8.58 5.13
C ARG A 144 -2.83 7.67 3.93
N ASP A 145 -3.91 7.44 3.21
CA ASP A 145 -3.87 6.90 1.87
C ASP A 145 -3.87 8.06 0.85
N TYR A 146 -3.03 7.94 -0.16
CA TYR A 146 -2.85 8.91 -1.24
C TYR A 146 -3.11 8.31 -2.63
N GLY A 147 -3.40 7.01 -2.72
CA GLY A 147 -3.61 6.31 -4.00
C GLY A 147 -5.07 6.31 -4.44
N ASP A 148 -5.31 6.07 -5.73
CA ASP A 148 -6.60 5.57 -6.22
C ASP A 148 -6.58 4.05 -6.10
N LEU A 149 -7.49 3.48 -5.33
CA LEU A 149 -7.60 2.03 -5.17
C LEU A 149 -8.78 1.48 -5.96
N ASP A 150 -8.51 0.45 -6.78
CA ASP A 150 -9.54 -0.42 -7.31
C ASP A 150 -9.91 -1.48 -6.28
N LEU A 151 -11.15 -1.46 -5.81
CA LEU A 151 -11.63 -2.41 -4.80
C LEU A 151 -12.16 -3.72 -5.40
N ASN A 152 -12.26 -3.82 -6.73
CA ASN A 152 -12.89 -4.95 -7.42
C ASN A 152 -11.95 -6.16 -7.61
N GLN A 153 -10.90 -6.30 -6.80
CA GLN A 153 -9.90 -7.37 -6.96
C GLN A 153 -10.24 -8.61 -6.14
N GLY A 154 -10.98 -8.47 -5.04
CA GLY A 154 -11.42 -9.61 -4.24
C GLY A 154 -11.83 -9.22 -2.83
N LEU A 155 -12.72 -10.02 -2.26
CA LEU A 155 -13.21 -9.86 -0.90
C LEU A 155 -13.13 -11.19 -0.17
N THR A 156 -12.56 -11.18 1.03
CA THR A 156 -12.40 -12.38 1.85
C THR A 156 -12.71 -12.05 3.30
N PHE A 157 -13.62 -12.80 3.92
CA PHE A 157 -13.77 -12.77 5.36
C PHE A 157 -12.74 -13.69 6.02
N TYR A 158 -12.16 -13.21 7.12
CA TYR A 158 -11.30 -13.98 8.00
C TYR A 158 -11.91 -14.05 9.40
N THR A 159 -11.85 -15.22 10.03
CA THR A 159 -12.11 -15.37 11.47
C THR A 159 -10.79 -15.47 12.21
N ILE A 160 -10.46 -14.46 13.01
CA ILE A 160 -9.19 -14.34 13.72
C ILE A 160 -9.50 -14.20 15.21
N ALA A 161 -9.07 -15.18 16.01
CA ALA A 161 -9.37 -15.22 17.44
C ALA A 161 -10.88 -15.07 17.79
N GLY A 162 -11.77 -15.56 16.90
CA GLY A 162 -13.23 -15.47 17.06
C GLY A 162 -13.86 -14.16 16.58
N GLU A 163 -13.06 -13.19 16.15
CA GLU A 163 -13.51 -11.93 15.56
C GLU A 163 -13.50 -12.03 14.03
N LYS A 164 -14.48 -11.38 13.39
CA LYS A 164 -14.64 -11.39 11.93
C LYS A 164 -14.02 -10.15 11.32
N TYR A 165 -13.19 -10.33 10.31
CA TYR A 165 -12.53 -9.26 9.56
C TYR A 165 -12.82 -9.41 8.07
N LEU A 166 -13.05 -8.30 7.38
CA LEU A 166 -13.12 -8.24 5.92
C LEU A 166 -11.77 -7.77 5.38
N LEU A 167 -11.13 -8.58 4.53
CA LEU A 167 -10.06 -8.15 3.66
C LEU A 167 -10.66 -7.72 2.31
N ILE A 168 -10.30 -6.52 1.88
CA ILE A 168 -10.55 -6.01 0.53
C ILE A 168 -9.20 -6.00 -0.18
N SER A 169 -9.02 -6.90 -1.14
CA SER A 169 -7.87 -6.85 -2.05
C SER A 169 -8.08 -5.66 -2.97
N CYS A 170 -7.02 -4.87 -3.12
CA CYS A 170 -7.02 -3.62 -3.87
C CYS A 170 -5.93 -3.66 -4.95
N SER A 171 -6.21 -3.08 -6.12
CA SER A 171 -5.15 -2.74 -7.08
C SER A 171 -4.86 -1.25 -7.01
N PRO A 172 -3.59 -0.82 -6.89
CA PRO A 172 -3.24 0.59 -6.98
C PRO A 172 -3.41 1.08 -8.42
N ILE A 173 -4.44 1.89 -8.68
CA ILE A 173 -4.57 2.60 -9.96
C ILE A 173 -3.76 3.90 -9.87
N GLY A 174 -2.88 4.14 -10.84
CA GLY A 174 -2.21 5.43 -10.96
C GLY A 174 -1.17 5.73 -9.86
N ALA A 175 -0.75 4.73 -9.06
CA ALA A 175 0.43 4.84 -8.19
C ALA A 175 1.76 4.81 -8.99
N GLN A 176 1.76 5.36 -10.20
CA GLN A 176 2.91 5.44 -11.10
C GLN A 176 3.75 6.68 -10.77
N SER A 177 4.59 6.59 -9.74
CA SER A 177 5.77 7.45 -9.52
C SER A 177 6.55 6.90 -8.33
N TRP A 178 7.72 7.46 -8.00
CA TRP A 178 8.79 6.99 -7.08
C TRP A 178 8.43 6.59 -5.62
N PHE A 179 7.17 6.28 -5.32
CA PHE A 179 6.72 5.84 -4.02
C PHE A 179 7.18 4.42 -3.75
N SER A 180 7.82 4.26 -2.60
CA SER A 180 8.33 2.99 -2.13
C SER A 180 7.24 2.11 -1.51
N THR A 181 6.04 2.63 -1.23
CA THR A 181 4.96 1.91 -0.53
C THR A 181 3.72 1.84 -1.41
N ILE A 182 3.29 0.61 -1.71
CA ILE A 182 2.07 0.33 -2.47
C ILE A 182 1.08 -0.37 -1.56
N ILE A 183 -0.16 0.15 -1.54
CA ILE A 183 -1.27 -0.43 -0.80
C ILE A 183 -1.92 -1.49 -1.70
N TYR A 184 -1.98 -2.71 -1.21
CA TYR A 184 -2.58 -3.82 -1.93
C TYR A 184 -3.89 -4.27 -1.28
N GLY A 185 -4.22 -3.81 -0.07
CA GLY A 185 -5.44 -4.24 0.58
C GLY A 185 -5.81 -3.44 1.83
N MET A 186 -7.08 -3.57 2.22
CA MET A 186 -7.63 -2.99 3.44
C MET A 186 -8.24 -4.09 4.30
N LEU A 187 -7.91 -4.11 5.60
CA LEU A 187 -8.47 -5.02 6.57
C LEU A 187 -9.38 -4.25 7.54
N ILE A 188 -10.63 -4.69 7.65
CA ILE A 188 -11.67 -4.02 8.44
C ILE A 188 -12.28 -5.01 9.41
N LYS A 189 -12.26 -4.71 10.71
CA LYS A 189 -12.98 -5.51 11.71
C LYS A 189 -14.48 -5.26 11.59
N VAL A 190 -15.27 -6.31 11.41
CA VAL A 190 -16.71 -6.21 11.12
C VAL A 190 -17.48 -5.66 12.33
N SER A 191 -17.14 -6.11 13.53
CA SER A 191 -17.79 -5.74 14.79
C SER A 191 -17.41 -4.33 15.28
N ASP A 192 -16.22 -3.84 14.92
CA ASP A 192 -15.66 -2.56 15.33
C ASP A 192 -14.87 -1.94 14.17
N SER A 193 -15.61 -1.30 13.26
CA SER A 193 -15.06 -0.73 12.03
C SER A 193 -14.46 0.66 12.22
N ASN A 194 -14.16 1.08 13.46
CA ASN A 194 -13.62 2.41 13.76
C ASN A 194 -12.30 2.70 13.04
N ASN A 195 -11.49 1.67 12.82
CA ASN A 195 -10.22 1.76 12.12
C ASN A 195 -10.21 0.85 10.90
N VAL A 196 -9.58 1.33 9.82
CA VAL A 196 -9.30 0.55 8.61
C VAL A 196 -7.79 0.35 8.52
N MET A 197 -7.34 -0.88 8.62
CA MET A 197 -5.91 -1.18 8.54
C MET A 197 -5.47 -1.32 7.09
N LEU A 198 -4.50 -0.51 6.68
CA LEU A 198 -3.88 -0.57 5.36
C LEU A 198 -2.80 -1.65 5.33
N LEU A 199 -3.00 -2.63 4.45
CA LEU A 199 -2.02 -3.65 4.12
C LEU A 199 -1.24 -3.19 2.89
N SER A 200 0.01 -2.82 3.15
CA SER A 200 0.93 -2.29 2.16
C SER A 200 2.23 -3.08 2.17
N THR A 201 2.85 -3.17 1.00
CA THR A 201 4.23 -3.65 0.87
C THR A 201 5.09 -2.58 0.21
N PHE A 202 6.40 -2.72 0.39
CA PHE A 202 7.37 -2.03 -0.43
C PHE A 202 7.55 -2.81 -1.72
N SER A 203 6.97 -2.31 -2.79
CA SER A 203 7.17 -2.90 -4.11
C SER A 203 7.44 -1.78 -5.10
N PHE A 204 8.35 -2.05 -6.02
CA PHE A 204 8.51 -1.30 -7.24
C PHE A 204 7.68 -2.05 -8.28
N PRO A 205 6.58 -1.49 -8.81
CA PRO A 205 6.44 -1.65 -10.25
C PRO A 205 5.71 -0.50 -10.96
N GLU A 206 6.04 -0.35 -12.24
CA GLU A 206 5.31 0.50 -13.19
C GLU A 206 3.97 -0.14 -13.64
N ASP A 207 3.68 -1.38 -13.23
CA ASP A 207 2.49 -2.13 -13.65
C ASP A 207 1.34 -2.05 -12.62
N PRO A 208 0.28 -1.27 -12.90
CA PRO A 208 -0.88 -1.10 -12.02
C PRO A 208 -1.84 -2.31 -12.01
N TYR A 209 -1.54 -3.37 -12.76
CA TYR A 209 -2.37 -4.58 -12.85
C TYR A 209 -1.85 -5.75 -12.00
N LEU A 210 -0.68 -5.59 -11.37
CA LEU A 210 -0.16 -6.61 -10.48
C LEU A 210 -0.85 -6.50 -9.13
N THR A 211 -1.75 -7.43 -8.83
CA THR A 211 -2.31 -7.60 -7.48
C THR A 211 -1.38 -8.48 -6.66
N GLY A 212 -1.13 -8.09 -5.42
CA GLY A 212 -0.51 -8.98 -4.43
C GLY A 212 -1.53 -10.00 -3.93
N ASP A 213 -1.09 -11.24 -3.74
CA ASP A 213 -1.84 -12.25 -2.99
C ASP A 213 -1.67 -12.00 -1.49
N PHE A 214 -2.75 -12.20 -0.74
CA PHE A 214 -2.78 -12.04 0.70
C PHE A 214 -2.99 -13.35 1.41
N TYR A 215 -2.20 -13.55 2.46
CA TYR A 215 -2.36 -14.67 3.37
C TYR A 215 -2.34 -14.10 4.79
N ILE A 216 -3.50 -14.11 5.45
CA ILE A 216 -3.54 -13.86 6.89
C ILE A 216 -3.21 -15.16 7.60
N ARG A 217 -2.32 -15.11 8.60
CA ARG A 217 -1.88 -16.27 9.36
C ARG A 217 -1.71 -15.91 10.83
N GLN A 218 -1.74 -16.92 11.70
CA GLN A 218 -1.55 -16.75 13.13
C GLN A 218 -0.33 -17.55 13.61
N ASP A 219 0.54 -16.94 14.42
CA ASP A 219 1.65 -17.64 15.07
C ASP A 219 1.11 -18.62 16.10
N ARG A 220 1.49 -19.89 15.93
CA ARG A 220 1.04 -21.01 16.74
C ARG A 220 1.39 -20.89 18.22
N PHE A 221 2.46 -20.17 18.56
CA PHE A 221 3.05 -20.15 19.89
C PHE A 221 2.61 -18.94 20.72
N ASN A 222 2.48 -17.78 20.09
CA ASN A 222 2.17 -16.52 20.79
C ASN A 222 0.84 -15.89 20.36
N GLY A 223 0.15 -16.46 19.35
CA GLY A 223 -1.14 -15.98 18.89
C GLY A 223 -1.10 -14.69 18.09
N LYS A 224 0.08 -14.13 17.80
CA LYS A 224 0.24 -12.94 16.95
C LYS A 224 -0.27 -13.23 15.55
N VAL A 225 -0.79 -12.20 14.90
CA VAL A 225 -1.38 -12.31 13.57
C VAL A 225 -0.46 -11.63 12.57
N PHE A 226 -0.27 -12.25 11.42
CA PHE A 226 0.59 -11.75 10.36
C PHE A 226 -0.21 -11.65 9.06
N ALA A 227 -0.02 -10.54 8.34
CA ALA A 227 -0.34 -10.46 6.92
C ALA A 227 0.92 -10.80 6.12
N LEU A 228 0.80 -11.78 5.25
CA LEU A 228 1.82 -12.13 4.28
C LEU A 228 1.32 -11.66 2.92
N ILE A 229 2.06 -10.74 2.34
CA ILE A 229 1.73 -10.11 1.06
C ILE A 229 2.74 -10.64 0.06
N ALA A 230 2.29 -11.48 -0.85
CA ALA A 230 3.09 -12.02 -1.94
C ALA A 230 2.82 -11.17 -3.17
N SER A 231 3.81 -10.39 -3.59
CA SER A 231 3.72 -9.55 -4.79
C SER A 231 4.71 -10.05 -5.85
N PRO A 232 4.32 -10.10 -7.13
CA PRO A 232 5.25 -10.42 -8.20
C PRO A 232 6.41 -9.41 -8.25
N ALA A 233 7.63 -9.91 -8.40
CA ALA A 233 8.83 -9.10 -8.58
C ALA A 233 9.07 -8.85 -10.07
N THR A 234 8.43 -7.85 -10.67
CA THR A 234 8.75 -7.46 -12.06
C THR A 234 9.60 -6.20 -12.07
N PHE A 235 10.88 -6.32 -12.42
CA PHE A 235 11.70 -5.16 -12.83
C PHE A 235 11.53 -4.83 -14.32
N ASP A 236 10.88 -5.70 -15.09
CA ASP A 236 10.69 -5.55 -16.53
C ASP A 236 9.32 -6.09 -16.93
N VAL A 237 8.48 -5.24 -17.54
CA VAL A 237 7.11 -5.50 -18.00
C VAL A 237 7.00 -6.62 -19.06
N HIS A 238 8.12 -7.17 -19.50
CA HIS A 238 8.18 -8.23 -20.52
C HIS A 238 8.74 -9.56 -20.02
N SER A 239 9.13 -9.67 -18.75
CA SER A 239 9.52 -10.95 -18.15
C SER A 239 8.50 -11.37 -17.10
N TYR A 240 7.92 -12.55 -17.29
CA TYR A 240 7.06 -13.15 -16.27
C TYR A 240 7.86 -13.28 -14.96
N PRO A 241 7.29 -12.89 -13.81
CA PRO A 241 8.02 -12.90 -12.56
C PRO A 241 8.20 -14.34 -12.09
N ASP A 242 9.39 -14.90 -12.34
CA ASP A 242 9.85 -16.12 -11.67
C ASP A 242 10.12 -15.87 -10.17
N ASN A 243 10.09 -14.60 -9.74
CA ASN A 243 10.39 -14.15 -8.39
C ASN A 243 9.17 -13.49 -7.74
N ILE A 244 8.95 -13.80 -6.45
CA ILE A 244 7.89 -13.24 -5.61
C ILE A 244 8.55 -12.49 -4.46
N PHE A 245 8.20 -11.22 -4.28
CA PHE A 245 8.50 -10.49 -3.06
C PHE A 245 7.46 -10.85 -2.00
N LEU A 246 7.92 -11.50 -0.94
CA LEU A 246 7.12 -11.76 0.24
C LEU A 246 7.40 -10.69 1.30
N THR A 247 6.36 -9.94 1.65
CA THR A 247 6.37 -9.05 2.82
C THR A 247 5.56 -9.68 3.94
N ILE A 248 6.16 -9.77 5.13
CA ILE A 248 5.50 -10.28 6.33
C ILE A 248 5.33 -9.11 7.29
N LYS A 249 4.09 -8.86 7.70
CA LYS A 249 3.74 -7.75 8.59
C LYS A 249 2.96 -8.29 9.78
N GLU A 250 3.49 -8.06 10.99
CA GLU A 250 2.72 -8.29 12.21
C GLU A 250 1.54 -7.30 12.24
N LEU A 251 0.34 -7.81 12.55
CA LEU A 251 -0.87 -7.03 12.66
C LEU A 251 -1.22 -6.82 14.12
N HIS A 252 -1.34 -5.55 14.51
CA HIS A 252 -1.80 -5.16 15.83
C HIS A 252 -3.34 -5.03 15.80
N LEU A 253 -4.04 -6.15 16.02
CA LEU A 253 -5.51 -6.29 15.92
C LEU A 253 -6.24 -6.16 17.27
#